data_AF-A0A375FQ33-F1
#
_entry.id   AF-A0A375FQ33-F1
#
_cell.length_a   1.000
_cell.length_b   1.000
_cell.length_c   1.000
_cell.angle_alpha   90.00
_cell.angle_beta   90.00
_cell.angle_gamma   90.00
#
_symmetry.space_group_name_H-M   'P 1'
#
loop_
_entity.id
_entity.type
_entity.pdbx_description
1 polymer ?
#
loop_
_entity_poly.entity_id
_entity_poly.type
_entity_poly.pdbx_seq_one_letter_code
_entity_poly.pdbx_strand_id
1 'polypeptide(L)'
;MPDPGVFLIHGLGGTQYDLGSMHKRLKRAGFVTHSLTLPGHGTQPEDLCGVRAEDWLEAVRAKYREIIDQHETLHVMGMCMGALLAVETVKREQHTKGRLVALAPPVYIDGWATPWYRGLRPLLYRIPGVPNRMKVEEEEPFGIRNEQLREIVKAKFARGENFHYQWVPLACIREVDRLRGYVRKGLQRIACPTLVVHARLDELTSLRSANFLVEQIGQGKRAGQARMLVLEDSYHMVCVDNDRELVARNVLEFFEASVGTSLGMAGAERDDARMTPEQMTGLLAAARADLEQGDLAALYARGKGDFAWFQPGANRTSGVYRGDRGLARLREWADAGLAFTAFGAPVLNTGMAVVPATLRSGTLASQGVLAFALRDGKLLEGRWFPDEVALEDAHFGGTPALQGPSPAEQAFEAAAALSKTLRQAPDNDTLLSLYALYKQGSAGDVSGDRPGMMDMVGRAKYDAWAARRGLPREQAMRDYVALVNQLKAAETQSA
;
A
#
# COMPACT_ATOMS: atom_id res chain seq x y z
N MET A 1 -10.77 21.83 6.85
CA MET A 1 -10.16 21.46 8.15
C MET A 1 -8.69 21.16 7.90
N PRO A 2 -7.77 21.47 8.82
CA PRO A 2 -6.34 21.17 8.62
C PRO A 2 -6.13 19.66 8.47
N ASP A 3 -5.38 19.24 7.45
CA ASP A 3 -5.11 17.82 7.16
C ASP A 3 -4.38 17.15 8.35
N PRO A 4 -4.62 15.85 8.62
CA PRO A 4 -3.95 15.15 9.71
C PRO A 4 -2.43 15.06 9.46
N GLY A 5 -1.64 15.34 10.50
CA GLY A 5 -0.18 15.34 10.45
C GLY A 5 0.45 14.07 11.02
N VAL A 6 1.65 13.70 10.54
CA VAL A 6 2.49 12.65 11.14
C VAL A 6 3.91 13.16 11.29
N PHE A 7 4.41 13.19 12.52
CA PHE A 7 5.80 13.54 12.83
C PHE A 7 6.68 12.29 12.91
N LEU A 8 7.66 12.21 12.01
CA LEU A 8 8.51 11.06 11.75
C LEU A 8 9.93 11.30 12.28
N ILE A 9 10.42 10.39 13.14
CA ILE A 9 11.72 10.52 13.83
C ILE A 9 12.58 9.28 13.54
N HIS A 10 13.75 9.49 12.94
CA HIS A 10 14.68 8.42 12.53
C HIS A 10 15.53 7.87 13.69
N GLY A 11 16.26 6.78 13.42
CA GLY A 11 17.12 6.06 14.36
C GLY A 11 18.50 6.68 14.52
N LEU A 12 19.32 6.02 15.35
CA LEU A 12 20.71 6.40 15.58
C LEU A 12 21.57 6.05 14.36
N GLY A 13 22.44 6.96 13.92
CA GLY A 13 23.32 6.73 12.77
C GLY A 13 22.59 6.80 11.43
N GLY A 14 21.27 6.73 11.43
CA GLY A 14 20.44 6.83 10.25
C GLY A 14 19.94 8.24 9.95
N THR A 15 18.97 8.27 9.05
CA THR A 15 18.30 9.48 8.57
C THR A 15 16.84 9.15 8.24
N GLN A 16 16.13 10.03 7.54
CA GLN A 16 14.77 9.73 7.05
C GLN A 16 14.66 8.40 6.26
N TYR A 17 15.77 7.86 5.73
CA TYR A 17 15.80 6.57 5.03
C TYR A 17 15.46 5.37 5.92
N ASP A 18 15.68 5.45 7.24
CA ASP A 18 15.37 4.36 8.17
C ASP A 18 13.88 3.98 8.12
N LEU A 19 13.04 4.99 7.92
CA LEU A 19 11.59 4.85 7.83
C LEU A 19 11.13 4.35 6.44
N GLY A 20 12.08 4.02 5.55
CA GLY A 20 11.83 3.41 4.25
C GLY A 20 10.76 4.15 3.43
N SER A 21 9.74 3.42 3.02
CA SER A 21 8.65 3.97 2.19
C SER A 21 7.55 4.68 2.98
N MET A 22 7.62 4.73 4.32
CA MET A 22 6.54 5.25 5.17
C MET A 22 6.15 6.69 4.83
N HIS A 23 7.13 7.57 4.54
CA HIS A 23 6.86 8.94 4.12
C HIS A 23 5.94 9.00 2.90
N LYS A 24 6.22 8.17 1.88
CA LYS A 24 5.42 8.14 0.65
C LYS A 24 4.03 7.55 0.90
N ARG A 25 3.95 6.50 1.74
CA ARG A 25 2.68 5.83 2.06
C ARG A 25 1.75 6.72 2.87
N LEU A 26 2.27 7.42 3.87
CA LEU A 26 1.51 8.37 4.69
C LEU A 26 1.02 9.56 3.84
N LYS A 27 1.87 10.11 2.96
CA LYS A 27 1.44 11.16 2.03
C LYS A 27 0.35 10.71 1.08
N ARG A 28 0.52 9.55 0.45
CA ARG A 28 -0.55 8.92 -0.38
C ARG A 28 -1.81 8.67 0.43
N ALA A 29 -1.66 8.55 1.74
CA ALA A 29 -2.75 8.39 2.66
C ALA A 29 -3.44 9.66 3.16
N GLY A 30 -3.06 10.81 2.59
CA GLY A 30 -3.66 12.10 2.93
C GLY A 30 -3.08 12.72 4.20
N PHE A 31 -1.98 12.18 4.74
CA PHE A 31 -1.29 12.77 5.87
C PHE A 31 -0.22 13.78 5.42
N VAL A 32 -0.12 14.88 6.14
CA VAL A 32 1.03 15.78 6.04
C VAL A 32 2.16 15.21 6.90
N THR A 33 3.29 14.85 6.27
CA THR A 33 4.43 14.27 6.99
C THR A 33 5.45 15.35 7.35
N HIS A 34 5.86 15.38 8.61
CA HIS A 34 6.97 16.18 9.11
C HIS A 34 8.13 15.27 9.51
N SER A 35 9.36 15.71 9.28
CA SER A 35 10.56 15.04 9.74
C SER A 35 11.60 16.07 10.18
N LEU A 36 12.62 15.61 10.90
CA LEU A 36 13.79 16.40 11.25
C LEU A 36 15.05 15.55 11.05
N THR A 37 16.17 16.20 10.76
CA THR A 37 17.49 15.60 10.92
C THR A 37 17.95 15.85 12.36
N LEU A 38 18.23 14.78 13.10
CA LEU A 38 18.68 14.89 14.49
C LEU A 38 20.09 15.52 14.56
N PRO A 39 20.39 16.31 15.61
CA PRO A 39 21.75 16.80 15.86
C PRO A 39 22.84 15.72 15.68
N GLY A 40 23.89 16.05 14.91
CA GLY A 40 25.01 15.15 14.58
C GLY A 40 24.72 14.08 13.50
N HIS A 41 23.51 14.04 12.93
CA HIS A 41 23.14 13.09 11.87
C HIS A 41 23.12 13.76 10.49
N GLY A 42 23.25 12.96 9.43
CA GLY A 42 23.23 13.45 8.05
C GLY A 42 24.52 14.13 7.59
N THR A 43 25.59 14.01 8.37
CA THR A 43 26.92 14.57 8.09
C THR A 43 27.97 13.46 8.17
N GLN A 44 28.78 13.42 9.22
CA GLN A 44 29.80 12.41 9.50
C GLN A 44 29.67 11.90 10.94
N PRO A 45 30.07 10.65 11.24
CA PRO A 45 29.93 10.07 12.58
C PRO A 45 30.59 10.88 13.70
N GLU A 46 31.68 11.59 13.41
CA GLU A 46 32.41 12.44 14.35
C GLU A 46 31.52 13.56 14.91
N ASP A 47 30.54 14.04 14.16
CA ASP A 47 29.65 15.12 14.59
C ASP A 47 28.66 14.66 15.67
N LEU A 48 28.57 13.35 15.94
CA LEU A 48 27.86 12.81 17.10
C LEU A 48 28.66 12.99 18.40
N CYS A 49 29.96 13.28 18.32
CA CYS A 49 30.77 13.51 19.51
C CYS A 49 30.31 14.79 20.22
N GLY A 50 29.92 14.66 21.49
CA GLY A 50 29.50 15.79 22.32
C GLY A 50 28.01 16.12 22.22
N VAL A 51 27.27 15.53 21.29
CA VAL A 51 25.81 15.62 21.25
C VAL A 51 25.23 14.81 22.40
N ARG A 52 24.31 15.40 23.18
CA ARG A 52 23.70 14.79 24.35
C ARG A 52 22.30 14.28 24.05
N ALA A 53 21.82 13.34 24.86
CA ALA A 53 20.43 12.88 24.80
C ALA A 53 19.41 14.03 24.95
N GLU A 54 19.76 15.05 25.72
CA GLU A 54 18.97 16.26 25.87
C GLU A 54 18.85 17.08 24.59
N ASP A 55 19.91 17.14 23.77
CA ASP A 55 19.94 17.94 22.55
C ASP A 55 19.03 17.32 21.49
N TRP A 56 19.08 15.99 21.32
CA TRP A 56 18.13 15.27 20.47
C TRP A 56 16.70 15.45 20.94
N LEU A 57 16.47 15.32 22.24
CA LEU A 57 15.13 15.43 22.79
C LEU A 57 14.56 16.85 22.64
N GLU A 58 15.35 17.90 22.88
CA GLU A 58 14.86 19.26 22.69
C GLU A 58 14.68 19.61 21.22
N ALA A 59 15.52 19.12 20.31
CA ALA A 59 15.30 19.29 18.87
C ALA A 59 13.96 18.67 18.42
N VAL A 60 13.66 17.44 18.87
CA VAL A 60 12.38 16.76 18.58
C VAL A 60 11.20 17.52 19.21
N ARG A 61 11.33 17.96 20.46
CA ARG A 61 10.26 18.71 21.15
C ARG A 61 10.02 20.08 20.55
N ALA A 62 11.07 20.79 20.14
CA ALA A 62 10.96 22.07 19.45
C ALA A 62 10.18 21.91 18.13
N LYS A 63 10.54 20.91 17.32
CA LYS A 63 9.81 20.61 16.08
C LYS A 63 8.37 20.19 16.35
N TYR A 64 8.12 19.38 17.39
CA TYR A 64 6.77 19.02 17.81
C TYR A 64 5.92 20.25 18.16
N ARG A 65 6.45 21.19 18.95
CA ARG A 65 5.73 22.42 19.33
C ARG A 65 5.48 23.34 18.14
N GLU A 66 6.37 23.36 17.16
CA GLU A 66 6.20 24.11 15.92
C GLU A 66 4.98 23.62 15.10
N ILE A 67 4.75 22.29 15.07
CA ILE A 67 3.78 21.67 14.15
C ILE A 67 2.46 21.25 14.81
N ILE A 68 2.39 21.12 16.14
CA ILE A 68 1.20 20.59 16.85
C ILE A 68 -0.07 21.41 16.65
N ASP A 69 0.05 22.71 16.44
CA ASP A 69 -1.10 23.60 16.22
C ASP A 69 -1.41 23.82 14.72
N GLN A 70 -0.59 23.25 13.83
CA GLN A 70 -0.85 23.25 12.38
C GLN A 70 -1.86 22.15 11.98
N HIS A 71 -2.12 21.19 12.86
CA HIS A 71 -2.96 20.03 12.61
C HIS A 71 -4.01 19.84 13.69
N GLU A 72 -5.23 19.47 13.29
CA GLU A 72 -6.28 19.03 14.23
C GLU A 72 -5.86 17.72 14.90
N THR A 73 -5.33 16.80 14.10
CA THR A 73 -4.74 15.54 14.55
C THR A 73 -3.26 15.48 14.19
N LEU A 74 -2.37 15.30 15.17
CA LEU A 74 -0.94 15.05 14.92
C LEU A 74 -0.53 13.71 15.50
N HIS A 75 -0.17 12.75 14.66
CA HIS A 75 0.46 11.51 15.10
C HIS A 75 1.97 11.68 15.25
N VAL A 76 2.57 10.88 16.14
CA VAL A 76 4.04 10.85 16.35
C VAL A 76 4.53 9.43 16.12
N MET A 77 5.57 9.28 15.31
CA MET A 77 6.13 8.00 14.91
C MET A 77 7.64 8.05 14.94
N GLY A 78 8.26 7.06 15.59
CA GLY A 78 9.71 6.97 15.65
C GLY A 78 10.23 5.55 15.48
N MET A 79 11.45 5.42 14.99
CA MET A 79 12.14 4.14 14.80
C MET A 79 13.44 4.07 15.59
N CYS A 80 13.71 2.91 16.22
CA CYS A 80 14.89 2.70 17.06
C CYS A 80 15.07 3.80 18.13
N MET A 81 16.16 4.56 18.11
CA MET A 81 16.38 5.71 19.00
C MET A 81 15.29 6.77 18.82
N GLY A 82 14.82 6.99 17.59
CA GLY A 82 13.70 7.87 17.28
C GLY A 82 12.41 7.43 17.97
N ALA A 83 12.20 6.13 18.19
CA ALA A 83 11.06 5.64 18.96
C ALA A 83 11.17 6.05 20.44
N LEU A 84 12.37 6.03 21.02
CA LEU A 84 12.60 6.51 22.39
C LEU A 84 12.37 8.02 22.50
N LEU A 85 12.83 8.80 21.51
CA LEU A 85 12.60 10.24 21.43
C LEU A 85 11.11 10.57 21.26
N ALA A 86 10.39 9.81 20.43
CA ALA A 86 8.95 9.92 20.25
C ALA A 86 8.22 9.69 21.59
N VAL A 87 8.54 8.58 22.27
CA VAL A 87 7.99 8.22 23.58
C VAL A 87 8.26 9.31 24.62
N GLU A 88 9.50 9.80 24.73
CA GLU A 88 9.82 10.89 25.66
C GLU A 88 9.08 12.18 25.33
N THR A 89 8.94 12.51 24.04
CA THR A 89 8.27 13.73 23.59
C THR A 89 6.80 13.68 23.94
N VAL A 90 6.07 12.63 23.56
CA VAL A 90 4.63 12.52 23.87
C VAL A 90 4.38 12.46 25.38
N LYS A 91 5.29 11.85 26.14
CA LYS A 91 5.22 11.76 27.61
C LYS A 91 5.42 13.12 28.28
N ARG A 92 6.36 13.94 27.81
CA ARG A 92 6.68 15.25 28.42
C ARG A 92 5.73 16.34 27.98
N GLU A 93 5.30 16.32 26.72
CA GLU A 93 4.35 17.27 26.16
C GLU A 93 2.88 16.88 26.44
N GLN A 94 2.65 15.75 27.13
CA GLN A 94 1.31 15.22 27.45
C GLN A 94 0.39 15.15 26.22
N HIS A 95 0.92 14.59 25.14
CA HIS A 95 0.26 14.61 23.83
C HIS A 95 -1.10 13.89 23.84
N THR A 96 -2.15 14.58 23.37
CA THR A 96 -3.54 14.09 23.27
C THR A 96 -4.17 14.22 21.88
N LYS A 97 -3.61 15.02 20.96
CA LYS A 97 -4.17 15.29 19.62
C LYS A 97 -3.94 14.15 18.60
N GLY A 98 -3.60 12.94 19.02
CA GLY A 98 -3.21 11.91 18.07
C GLY A 98 -2.74 10.62 18.72
N ARG A 99 -1.85 9.91 18.03
CA ARG A 99 -1.41 8.55 18.39
C ARG A 99 0.09 8.43 18.28
N LEU A 100 0.66 7.53 19.07
CA LEU A 100 2.09 7.21 19.09
C LEU A 100 2.34 5.87 18.39
N VAL A 101 3.31 5.83 17.48
CA VAL A 101 3.87 4.59 16.93
C VAL A 101 5.35 4.50 17.29
N ALA A 102 5.73 3.45 18.01
CA ALA A 102 7.12 3.14 18.36
C ALA A 102 7.58 1.89 17.60
N LEU A 103 8.50 2.06 16.66
CA LEU A 103 9.06 0.98 15.83
C LEU A 103 10.41 0.52 16.38
N ALA A 104 10.54 -0.78 16.64
CA ALA A 104 11.74 -1.41 17.20
C ALA A 104 12.39 -0.61 18.36
N PRO A 105 11.63 -0.17 19.40
CA PRO A 105 12.18 0.69 20.45
C PRO A 105 13.21 -0.06 21.32
N PRO A 106 14.48 0.38 21.40
CA PRO A 106 15.54 -0.34 22.11
C PRO A 106 15.59 0.01 23.60
N VAL A 107 14.47 -0.18 24.33
CA VAL A 107 14.43 0.06 25.78
C VAL A 107 15.44 -0.84 26.49
N TYR A 108 15.47 -2.13 26.14
CA TYR A 108 16.50 -3.09 26.49
C TYR A 108 17.34 -3.38 25.24
N ILE A 109 18.66 -3.27 25.38
CA ILE A 109 19.62 -3.65 24.33
C ILE A 109 20.17 -4.99 24.78
N ASP A 110 19.48 -6.05 24.38
CA ASP A 110 19.69 -7.43 24.78
C ASP A 110 19.41 -8.43 23.64
N GLY A 111 19.47 -7.94 22.39
CA GLY A 111 19.39 -8.79 21.22
C GLY A 111 20.66 -9.65 21.02
N TRP A 112 20.54 -10.62 20.12
CA TRP A 112 21.52 -11.68 19.90
C TRP A 112 22.83 -11.20 19.25
N ALA A 113 22.81 -10.06 18.52
CA ALA A 113 23.99 -9.47 17.89
C ALA A 113 24.64 -8.36 18.75
N THR A 114 24.26 -8.23 20.02
CA THR A 114 24.84 -7.18 20.87
C THR A 114 26.30 -7.50 21.24
N PRO A 115 27.22 -6.50 21.26
CA PRO A 115 28.63 -6.78 21.52
C PRO A 115 28.89 -7.43 22.89
N TRP A 116 29.84 -8.37 22.96
CA TRP A 116 30.20 -9.08 24.19
C TRP A 116 30.58 -8.13 25.34
N TYR A 117 31.17 -6.97 25.02
CA TYR A 117 31.59 -5.95 25.98
C TYR A 117 30.45 -5.04 26.46
N ARG A 118 29.19 -5.28 26.06
CA ARG A 118 28.03 -4.46 26.44
C ARG A 118 27.91 -4.24 27.94
N GLY A 119 28.14 -5.27 28.75
CA GLY A 119 28.11 -5.17 30.22
C GLY A 119 29.21 -4.28 30.81
N LEU A 120 30.31 -4.09 30.08
CA LEU A 120 31.46 -3.28 30.50
C LEU A 120 31.35 -1.82 30.05
N ARG A 121 30.34 -1.46 29.24
CA ARG A 121 30.12 -0.08 28.75
C ARG A 121 30.19 0.99 29.86
N PRO A 122 29.59 0.83 31.05
CA PRO A 122 29.70 1.82 32.13
C PRO A 122 31.15 2.10 32.58
N LEU A 123 32.04 1.11 32.47
CA LEU A 123 33.46 1.27 32.76
C LEU A 123 34.16 1.98 31.60
N LEU A 124 33.88 1.57 30.35
CA LEU A 124 34.43 2.19 29.14
C LEU A 124 34.08 3.69 29.05
N TYR A 125 32.89 4.08 29.50
CA TYR A 125 32.46 5.47 29.57
C TYR A 125 33.30 6.36 30.49
N ARG A 126 33.99 5.77 31.47
CA ARG A 126 34.81 6.48 32.47
C ARG A 126 36.26 6.65 32.04
N ILE A 127 36.72 5.89 31.04
CA ILE A 127 38.10 5.96 30.58
C ILE A 127 38.27 7.22 29.70
N PRO A 128 39.16 8.18 30.07
CA PRO A 128 39.33 9.41 29.31
C PRO A 128 39.66 9.14 27.83
N GLY A 129 38.98 9.84 26.92
CA GLY A 129 39.18 9.73 25.48
C GLY A 129 38.54 8.52 24.80
N VAL A 130 38.28 7.41 25.52
CA VAL A 130 37.68 6.20 24.94
C VAL A 130 36.28 6.45 24.35
N PRO A 131 35.34 7.14 25.02
CA PRO A 131 34.01 7.39 24.45
C PRO A 131 34.05 8.09 23.09
N ASN A 132 34.97 9.02 22.89
CA ASN A 132 35.04 9.82 21.66
C ASN A 132 35.86 9.15 20.56
N ARG A 133 36.71 8.17 20.88
CA ARG A 133 37.61 7.51 19.91
C ARG A 133 37.18 6.11 19.53
N MET A 134 36.51 5.39 20.44
CA MET A 134 36.05 4.03 20.16
C MET A 134 34.86 4.07 19.21
N LYS A 135 35.03 3.41 18.06
CA LYS A 135 33.99 3.22 17.06
C LYS A 135 33.17 1.99 17.40
N VAL A 136 31.85 2.13 17.35
CA VAL A 136 30.91 1.02 17.38
C VAL A 136 30.44 0.84 15.95
N GLU A 137 31.00 -0.15 15.27
CA GLU A 137 30.69 -0.46 13.88
C GLU A 137 29.27 -1.05 13.76
N GLU A 138 28.61 -0.72 12.67
CA GLU A 138 27.39 -1.36 12.21
C GLU A 138 27.80 -2.64 11.47
N GLU A 139 27.48 -3.79 12.05
CA GLU A 139 27.90 -5.10 11.56
C GLU A 139 26.76 -5.82 10.82
N GLU A 140 27.10 -6.80 9.99
CA GLU A 140 26.11 -7.66 9.36
C GLU A 140 25.30 -8.40 10.44
N PRO A 141 23.95 -8.42 10.37
CA PRO A 141 23.09 -8.18 9.20
C PRO A 141 22.49 -6.77 9.02
N PHE A 142 23.05 -5.72 9.63
CA PHE A 142 22.60 -4.32 9.48
C PHE A 142 21.12 -4.12 9.85
N GLY A 143 20.62 -4.94 10.78
CA GLY A 143 19.22 -5.00 11.15
C GLY A 143 18.29 -5.52 10.07
N ILE A 144 18.78 -6.16 9.00
CA ILE A 144 17.97 -6.60 7.85
C ILE A 144 18.06 -8.11 7.68
N ARG A 145 16.94 -8.81 7.78
CA ARG A 145 16.86 -10.26 7.56
C ARG A 145 16.98 -10.61 6.07
N ASN A 146 16.33 -9.83 5.20
CA ASN A 146 16.36 -10.04 3.76
C ASN A 146 17.79 -10.07 3.19
N GLU A 147 18.23 -11.22 2.69
CA GLU A 147 19.58 -11.42 2.15
C GLU A 147 19.87 -10.53 0.94
N GLN A 148 18.92 -10.40 0.01
CA GLN A 148 19.12 -9.57 -1.19
C GLN A 148 19.28 -8.09 -0.83
N LEU A 149 18.46 -7.60 0.11
CA LEU A 149 18.55 -6.22 0.59
C LEU A 149 19.84 -5.98 1.37
N ARG A 150 20.31 -6.96 2.15
CA ARG A 150 21.62 -6.90 2.81
C ARG A 150 22.76 -6.72 1.80
N GLU A 151 22.77 -7.49 0.72
CA GLU A 151 23.80 -7.34 -0.32
C GLU A 151 23.74 -5.97 -0.98
N ILE A 152 22.54 -5.41 -1.20
CA ILE A 152 22.37 -4.04 -1.69
C ILE A 152 22.94 -3.02 -0.68
N VAL A 153 22.65 -3.18 0.61
CA VAL A 153 23.15 -2.29 1.67
C VAL A 153 24.67 -2.36 1.80
N LYS A 154 25.25 -3.56 1.77
CA LYS A 154 26.71 -3.78 1.72
C LYS A 154 27.33 -3.07 0.52
N ALA A 155 26.74 -3.22 -0.66
CA ALA A 155 27.23 -2.57 -1.87
C ALA A 155 27.16 -1.03 -1.76
N LYS A 156 26.10 -0.47 -1.19
CA LYS A 156 25.97 0.97 -0.95
C LYS A 156 27.01 1.50 0.04
N PHE A 157 27.26 0.76 1.12
CA PHE A 157 28.32 1.08 2.07
C PHE A 157 29.70 1.03 1.42
N ALA A 158 29.98 0.02 0.59
CA ALA A 158 31.23 -0.07 -0.17
C ALA A 158 31.40 1.09 -1.16
N ARG A 159 30.30 1.66 -1.66
CA ARG A 159 30.29 2.86 -2.52
C ARG A 159 30.37 4.19 -1.74
N GLY A 160 30.34 4.16 -0.41
CA GLY A 160 30.37 5.38 0.42
C GLY A 160 29.09 6.21 0.36
N GLU A 161 27.93 5.60 0.08
CA GLU A 161 26.64 6.30 0.12
C GLU A 161 26.25 6.63 1.58
N ASN A 162 26.09 7.91 1.90
CA ASN A 162 25.77 8.39 3.26
C ASN A 162 24.25 8.33 3.57
N PHE A 163 23.63 7.16 3.44
CA PHE A 163 22.22 6.97 3.85
C PHE A 163 22.09 6.60 5.34
N HIS A 164 23.13 5.97 5.90
CA HIS A 164 23.30 5.58 7.28
C HIS A 164 24.81 5.57 7.60
N TYR A 165 25.21 5.83 8.85
CA TYR A 165 26.60 5.72 9.27
C TYR A 165 27.02 4.25 9.41
N GLN A 166 28.26 3.96 8.99
CA GLN A 166 28.89 2.65 9.16
C GLN A 166 29.32 2.39 10.60
N TRP A 167 29.48 3.44 11.39
CA TRP A 167 29.84 3.35 12.79
C TRP A 167 29.38 4.59 13.54
N VAL A 168 29.26 4.48 14.85
CA VAL A 168 28.97 5.60 15.75
C VAL A 168 29.98 5.66 16.90
N PRO A 169 30.30 6.85 17.44
CA PRO A 169 31.15 6.96 18.62
C PRO A 169 30.52 6.27 19.84
N LEU A 170 31.32 5.62 20.68
CA LEU A 170 30.84 5.02 21.93
C LEU A 170 30.15 6.05 22.86
N ALA A 171 30.60 7.32 22.82
CA ALA A 171 29.97 8.44 23.50
C ALA A 171 28.48 8.58 23.13
N CYS A 172 28.13 8.34 21.88
CA CYS A 172 26.77 8.38 21.40
C CYS A 172 25.90 7.27 22.02
N ILE A 173 26.46 6.06 22.15
CA ILE A 173 25.78 4.94 22.83
C ILE A 173 25.51 5.26 24.30
N ARG A 174 26.41 5.98 24.97
CA ARG A 174 26.18 6.44 26.35
C ARG A 174 24.93 7.31 26.45
N GLU A 175 24.71 8.19 25.48
CA GLU A 175 23.55 9.08 25.45
C GLU A 175 22.26 8.30 25.13
N VAL A 176 22.31 7.28 24.27
CA VAL A 176 21.20 6.33 24.10
C VAL A 176 20.88 5.61 25.40
N ASP A 177 21.88 5.17 26.17
CA ASP A 177 21.68 4.54 27.48
C ASP A 177 21.00 5.48 28.49
N ARG A 178 21.35 6.78 28.47
CA ARG A 178 20.65 7.81 29.26
C ARG A 178 19.21 7.98 28.81
N LEU A 179 18.96 8.07 27.50
CA LEU A 179 17.61 8.19 26.94
C LEU A 179 16.71 7.00 27.30
N ARG A 180 17.25 5.77 27.24
CA ARG A 180 16.56 4.56 27.72
C ARG A 180 16.21 4.67 29.21
N GLY A 181 17.08 5.26 30.01
CA GLY A 181 16.83 5.56 31.42
C GLY A 181 15.66 6.54 31.63
N TYR A 182 15.49 7.51 30.73
CA TYR A 182 14.34 8.42 30.74
C TYR A 182 13.04 7.69 30.38
N VAL A 183 13.05 6.87 29.32
CA VAL A 183 11.88 6.11 28.84
C VAL A 183 11.37 5.14 29.88
N ARG A 184 12.26 4.47 30.63
CA ARG A 184 11.87 3.53 31.69
C ARG A 184 11.06 4.14 32.84
N LYS A 185 10.98 5.46 32.93
CA LYS A 185 10.31 6.17 34.03
C LYS A 185 9.13 6.99 33.51
N GLY A 186 8.01 6.93 34.22
CA GLY A 186 6.90 7.86 34.00
C GLY A 186 6.02 7.56 32.78
N LEU A 187 6.08 6.34 32.21
CA LEU A 187 5.27 5.96 31.04
C LEU A 187 3.76 6.08 31.28
N GLN A 188 3.33 6.10 32.54
CA GLN A 188 1.94 6.35 32.92
C GLN A 188 1.39 7.73 32.51
N ARG A 189 2.27 8.67 32.13
CA ARG A 189 1.90 10.01 31.66
C ARG A 189 1.53 10.07 30.18
N ILE A 190 1.73 8.97 29.44
CA ILE A 190 1.33 8.91 28.03
C ILE A 190 -0.18 8.73 27.96
N ALA A 191 -0.87 9.73 27.40
CA ALA A 191 -2.33 9.78 27.33
C ALA A 191 -2.89 9.28 25.99
N CYS A 192 -2.09 9.31 24.92
CA CYS A 192 -2.52 8.88 23.59
C CYS A 192 -2.47 7.35 23.39
N PRO A 193 -3.30 6.79 22.50
CA PRO A 193 -3.17 5.42 22.04
C PRO A 193 -1.77 5.18 21.46
N THR A 194 -1.17 4.04 21.80
CA THR A 194 0.18 3.67 21.39
C THR A 194 0.22 2.31 20.67
N LEU A 195 0.87 2.26 19.51
CA LEU A 195 1.23 1.02 18.83
C LEU A 195 2.74 0.82 18.96
N VAL A 196 3.14 -0.35 19.44
CA VAL A 196 4.54 -0.78 19.48
C VAL A 196 4.73 -1.88 18.44
N VAL A 197 5.63 -1.67 17.48
CA VAL A 197 5.95 -2.65 16.45
C VAL A 197 7.34 -3.19 16.72
N HIS A 198 7.49 -4.51 16.78
CA HIS A 198 8.77 -5.13 17.14
C HIS A 198 8.97 -6.47 16.44
N ALA A 199 10.17 -6.73 15.95
CA ALA A 199 10.49 -8.02 15.34
C ALA A 199 10.87 -9.06 16.39
N ARG A 200 10.38 -10.30 16.25
CA ARG A 200 10.67 -11.40 17.20
C ARG A 200 12.16 -11.70 17.27
N LEU A 201 12.84 -11.65 16.13
CA LEU A 201 14.27 -11.95 15.99
C LEU A 201 15.12 -10.68 15.82
N ASP A 202 14.66 -9.54 16.33
CA ASP A 202 15.44 -8.31 16.38
C ASP A 202 16.78 -8.54 17.09
N GLU A 203 17.86 -8.17 16.40
CA GLU A 203 19.24 -8.45 16.80
C GLU A 203 19.81 -7.49 17.82
N LEU A 204 19.20 -6.31 17.95
CA LEU A 204 19.65 -5.25 18.85
C LEU A 204 18.85 -5.30 20.15
N THR A 205 17.54 -5.54 20.06
CA THR A 205 16.61 -5.47 21.18
C THR A 205 15.60 -6.60 21.15
N SER A 206 15.45 -7.34 22.24
CA SER A 206 14.42 -8.38 22.33
C SER A 206 13.00 -7.81 22.48
N LEU A 207 11.98 -8.68 22.36
CA LEU A 207 10.57 -8.38 22.64
C LEU A 207 10.33 -7.83 24.05
N ARG A 208 11.28 -7.97 24.98
CA ARG A 208 11.22 -7.39 26.32
C ARG A 208 10.98 -5.87 26.27
N SER A 209 11.58 -5.19 25.30
CA SER A 209 11.37 -3.74 25.12
C SER A 209 9.94 -3.39 24.79
N ALA A 210 9.34 -4.13 23.85
CA ALA A 210 7.98 -3.90 23.43
C ALA A 210 6.96 -4.26 24.52
N ASN A 211 7.13 -5.42 25.16
CA ASN A 211 6.31 -5.83 26.31
C ASN A 211 6.35 -4.79 27.43
N PHE A 212 7.54 -4.31 27.80
CA PHE A 212 7.69 -3.29 28.83
C PHE A 212 6.93 -2.01 28.50
N LEU A 213 7.00 -1.51 27.25
CA LEU A 213 6.25 -0.32 26.86
C LEU A 213 4.74 -0.56 26.92
N VAL A 214 4.25 -1.67 26.36
CA VAL A 214 2.82 -1.99 26.33
C VAL A 214 2.25 -2.16 27.74
N GLU A 215 2.94 -2.88 28.61
CA GLU A 215 2.50 -3.11 30.00
C GLU A 215 2.48 -1.82 30.82
N GLN A 216 3.52 -0.98 30.73
CA GLN A 216 3.62 0.23 31.54
C GLN A 216 2.69 1.35 31.06
N ILE A 217 2.50 1.47 29.74
CA ILE A 217 1.53 2.41 29.15
C ILE A 217 0.11 1.89 29.40
N GLY A 218 -0.15 0.59 29.21
CA GLY A 218 -1.47 -0.01 29.35
C GLY A 218 -1.88 -0.41 30.79
N GLN A 219 -1.13 0.00 31.82
CA GLN A 219 -1.33 -0.53 33.17
C GLN A 219 -2.65 -0.08 33.82
N GLY A 220 -3.35 -1.01 34.46
CA GLY A 220 -4.53 -0.74 35.30
C GLY A 220 -5.74 -0.29 34.49
N LYS A 221 -6.32 0.87 34.85
CA LYS A 221 -7.49 1.46 34.15
C LYS A 221 -7.22 1.86 32.69
N ARG A 222 -5.98 1.70 32.22
CA ARG A 222 -5.50 2.07 30.88
C ARG A 222 -5.28 0.84 29.99
N ALA A 223 -5.82 -0.32 30.38
CA ALA A 223 -5.76 -1.53 29.56
C ALA A 223 -6.29 -1.26 28.14
N GLY A 224 -5.54 -1.69 27.12
CA GLY A 224 -5.85 -1.40 25.72
C GLY A 224 -5.33 -0.06 25.18
N GLN A 225 -4.77 0.82 26.02
CA GLN A 225 -4.16 2.08 25.57
C GLN A 225 -2.89 1.85 24.73
N ALA A 226 -2.19 0.74 24.96
CA ALA A 226 -1.07 0.32 24.15
C ALA A 226 -1.29 -1.10 23.61
N ARG A 227 -0.94 -1.33 22.34
CA ARG A 227 -0.93 -2.66 21.71
C ARG A 227 0.39 -2.93 21.01
N MET A 228 0.72 -4.21 20.83
CA MET A 228 1.94 -4.66 20.15
C MET A 228 1.60 -5.35 18.83
N LEU A 229 2.42 -5.09 17.81
CA LEU A 229 2.53 -5.90 16.60
C LEU A 229 3.88 -6.60 16.60
N VAL A 230 3.87 -7.94 16.53
CA VAL A 230 5.09 -8.75 16.42
C VAL A 230 5.32 -9.10 14.94
N LEU A 231 6.53 -8.84 14.45
CA LEU A 231 6.96 -9.20 13.11
C LEU A 231 7.78 -10.49 13.17
N GLU A 232 7.47 -11.45 12.31
CA GLU A 232 8.05 -12.80 12.35
C GLU A 232 9.19 -12.99 11.35
N ASP A 233 9.26 -12.16 10.31
CA ASP A 233 10.23 -12.28 9.21
C ASP A 233 11.11 -11.04 9.03
N SER A 234 11.38 -10.30 10.10
CA SER A 234 12.25 -9.11 10.06
C SER A 234 13.27 -9.10 11.20
N TYR A 235 14.32 -8.30 11.06
CA TYR A 235 15.23 -7.91 12.14
C TYR A 235 14.93 -6.46 12.58
N HIS A 236 15.95 -5.68 12.96
CA HIS A 236 15.80 -4.37 13.57
C HIS A 236 15.21 -3.29 12.64
N MET A 237 15.53 -3.36 11.34
CA MET A 237 15.16 -2.38 10.32
C MET A 237 13.76 -2.64 9.73
N VAL A 238 12.76 -2.67 10.61
CA VAL A 238 11.39 -3.12 10.33
C VAL A 238 10.64 -2.37 9.22
N CYS A 239 11.03 -1.13 8.90
CA CYS A 239 10.40 -0.35 7.82
C CYS A 239 10.92 -0.65 6.41
N VAL A 240 12.02 -1.40 6.29
CA VAL A 240 12.66 -1.73 5.01
C VAL A 240 12.76 -3.23 4.76
N ASP A 241 12.72 -4.05 5.81
CA ASP A 241 12.86 -5.50 5.77
C ASP A 241 11.63 -6.23 5.16
N ASN A 242 11.56 -7.57 5.27
CA ASN A 242 10.51 -8.37 4.63
C ASN A 242 9.09 -7.96 5.05
N ASP A 243 8.85 -7.71 6.35
CA ASP A 243 7.52 -7.36 6.86
C ASP A 243 7.14 -5.89 6.65
N ARG A 244 7.89 -5.11 5.86
CA ARG A 244 7.64 -3.67 5.64
C ARG A 244 6.20 -3.34 5.22
N GLU A 245 5.56 -4.24 4.47
CA GLU A 245 4.16 -4.07 4.04
C GLU A 245 3.18 -4.26 5.21
N LEU A 246 3.45 -5.25 6.08
CA LEU A 246 2.69 -5.49 7.31
C LEU A 246 2.83 -4.30 8.27
N VAL A 247 4.03 -3.75 8.43
CA VAL A 247 4.28 -2.54 9.22
C VAL A 247 3.48 -1.38 8.66
N ALA A 248 3.60 -1.10 7.36
CA ALA A 248 2.90 0.02 6.73
C ALA A 248 1.38 -0.08 6.88
N ARG A 249 0.81 -1.27 6.65
CA ARG A 249 -0.63 -1.52 6.79
C ARG A 249 -1.12 -1.27 8.22
N ASN A 250 -0.44 -1.83 9.21
CA ASN A 250 -0.84 -1.68 10.62
C ASN A 250 -0.66 -0.24 11.13
N VAL A 251 0.37 0.47 10.67
CA VAL A 251 0.56 1.88 11.02
C VAL A 251 -0.55 2.74 10.42
N LEU A 252 -0.89 2.53 9.15
CA LEU A 252 -1.99 3.24 8.50
C LEU A 252 -3.34 2.95 9.17
N GLU A 253 -3.64 1.68 9.43
CA GLU A 253 -4.82 1.27 10.18
C GLU A 253 -4.86 1.92 11.57
N PHE A 254 -3.74 1.91 12.29
CA PHE A 254 -3.67 2.48 13.63
C PHE A 254 -3.82 4.00 13.62
N PHE A 255 -3.31 4.69 12.61
CA PHE A 255 -3.60 6.11 12.38
C PHE A 255 -5.01 6.39 11.88
N GLU A 256 -5.85 5.36 11.77
CA GLU A 256 -7.20 5.45 11.21
C GLU A 256 -7.20 6.14 9.85
N ALA A 257 -6.16 5.87 9.05
CA ALA A 257 -6.20 6.16 7.64
C ALA A 257 -7.47 5.48 7.10
N SER A 258 -8.33 6.23 6.39
CA SER A 258 -9.54 5.67 5.80
C SER A 258 -9.20 4.36 5.10
N VAL A 259 -9.94 3.28 5.34
CA VAL A 259 -9.48 1.93 4.96
C VAL A 259 -9.31 1.75 3.44
N GLY A 260 -9.99 2.56 2.62
CA GLY A 260 -9.72 2.66 1.18
C GLY A 260 -8.29 3.11 0.85
N THR A 261 -7.60 3.71 1.79
CA THR A 261 -6.27 4.28 1.66
C THR A 261 -5.16 3.32 2.09
N SER A 262 -5.38 2.53 3.16
CA SER A 262 -4.47 1.48 3.60
C SER A 262 -4.43 0.28 2.63
N LEU A 263 -5.51 0.07 1.88
CA LEU A 263 -5.59 -0.92 0.80
C LEU A 263 -5.12 -0.38 -0.56
N GLY A 264 -4.64 0.86 -0.65
CA GLY A 264 -4.16 1.44 -1.92
C GLY A 264 -5.27 1.66 -2.97
N MET A 265 -6.49 1.95 -2.51
CA MET A 265 -7.69 2.28 -3.29
C MET A 265 -7.98 3.80 -3.24
N ALA A 266 -6.97 4.62 -2.89
CA ALA A 266 -7.08 6.07 -2.78
C ALA A 266 -7.12 6.72 -4.17
N GLY A 267 -8.28 6.67 -4.79
CA GLY A 267 -8.60 7.31 -6.07
C GLY A 267 -10.01 7.88 -6.06
N ALA A 268 -10.39 8.61 -5.01
CA ALA A 268 -11.62 9.38 -4.98
C ALA A 268 -11.48 10.47 -3.90
N GLU A 269 -11.01 11.64 -4.30
CA GLU A 269 -11.02 12.81 -3.42
C GLU A 269 -12.45 13.23 -3.04
N ARG A 270 -12.49 13.70 -1.79
CA ARG A 270 -13.27 14.75 -1.12
C ARG A 270 -14.49 15.33 -1.86
N ASP A 271 -15.60 15.39 -1.10
CA ASP A 271 -16.96 15.84 -1.43
C ASP A 271 -17.76 14.95 -2.40
N ASP A 272 -18.58 14.03 -1.86
CA ASP A 272 -19.96 13.75 -2.34
C ASP A 272 -20.66 12.69 -1.46
N ALA A 273 -22.00 12.68 -1.50
CA ALA A 273 -22.95 11.98 -0.62
C ALA A 273 -22.49 10.60 -0.05
N ARG A 274 -22.45 10.50 1.29
CA ARG A 274 -22.18 9.25 2.01
C ARG A 274 -23.38 8.30 1.86
N MET A 275 -23.13 7.05 1.45
CA MET A 275 -24.17 6.00 1.46
C MET A 275 -24.58 5.69 2.91
N THR A 276 -25.87 5.42 3.12
CA THR A 276 -26.36 4.87 4.39
C THR A 276 -25.89 3.43 4.60
N PRO A 277 -25.74 2.95 5.84
CA PRO A 277 -25.38 1.56 6.13
C PRO A 277 -26.30 0.53 5.45
N GLU A 278 -27.59 0.83 5.33
CA GLU A 278 -28.58 -0.02 4.67
C GLU A 278 -28.31 -0.12 3.17
N GLN A 279 -28.02 1.01 2.51
CA GLN A 279 -27.65 1.03 1.08
C GLN A 279 -26.33 0.28 0.83
N MET A 280 -25.35 0.41 1.73
CA MET A 280 -24.08 -0.31 1.63
C MET A 280 -24.29 -1.81 1.78
N THR A 281 -25.10 -2.22 2.76
CA THR A 281 -25.43 -3.63 2.99
C THR A 281 -26.17 -4.23 1.80
N GLY A 282 -27.16 -3.52 1.25
CA GLY A 282 -27.92 -3.98 0.07
C GLY A 282 -27.05 -4.12 -1.19
N LEU A 283 -26.20 -3.13 -1.47
CA LEU A 283 -25.28 -3.17 -2.61
C LEU A 283 -24.26 -4.30 -2.47
N LEU A 284 -23.72 -4.49 -1.26
CA LEU A 284 -22.77 -5.56 -0.98
C LEU A 284 -23.42 -6.95 -1.08
N ALA A 285 -24.64 -7.11 -0.58
CA ALA A 285 -25.37 -8.37 -0.70
C ALA A 285 -25.59 -8.74 -2.17
N ALA A 286 -25.94 -7.76 -3.01
CA ALA A 286 -26.12 -7.97 -4.43
C ALA A 286 -24.79 -8.29 -5.15
N ALA A 287 -23.71 -7.58 -4.82
CA ALA A 287 -22.38 -7.87 -5.36
C ALA A 287 -21.88 -9.27 -4.97
N ARG A 288 -22.16 -9.71 -3.74
CA ARG A 288 -21.86 -11.08 -3.29
C ARG A 288 -22.62 -12.13 -4.09
N ALA A 289 -23.91 -11.91 -4.33
CA ALA A 289 -24.73 -12.83 -5.11
C ALA A 289 -24.21 -12.98 -6.55
N ASP A 290 -23.79 -11.89 -7.17
CA ASP A 290 -23.18 -11.94 -8.52
C ASP A 290 -21.89 -12.75 -8.50
N LEU A 291 -21.00 -12.51 -7.53
CA LEU A 291 -19.73 -13.22 -7.40
C LEU A 291 -19.90 -14.71 -7.07
N GLU A 292 -20.95 -15.06 -6.31
CA GLU A 292 -21.31 -16.44 -5.99
C GLU A 292 -21.79 -17.21 -7.23
N GLN A 293 -22.47 -16.52 -8.14
CA GLN A 293 -22.92 -17.07 -9.42
C GLN A 293 -21.82 -17.03 -10.51
N GLY A 294 -20.67 -16.39 -10.23
CA GLY A 294 -19.64 -16.12 -11.23
C GLY A 294 -20.04 -15.06 -12.27
N ASP A 295 -21.13 -14.31 -12.03
CA ASP A 295 -21.64 -13.29 -12.94
C ASP A 295 -20.89 -11.96 -12.77
N LEU A 296 -19.69 -11.93 -13.33
CA LEU A 296 -18.84 -10.74 -13.33
C LEU A 296 -19.43 -9.60 -14.19
N ALA A 297 -20.37 -9.91 -15.08
CA ALA A 297 -21.09 -8.90 -15.85
C ALA A 297 -21.99 -8.06 -14.95
N ALA A 298 -22.81 -8.74 -14.15
CA ALA A 298 -23.70 -8.12 -13.19
C ALA A 298 -22.89 -7.30 -12.18
N LEU A 299 -21.76 -7.83 -11.72
CA LEU A 299 -20.86 -7.12 -10.82
C LEU A 299 -20.35 -5.80 -11.43
N TYR A 300 -19.85 -5.83 -12.66
CA TYR A 300 -19.37 -4.62 -13.35
C TYR A 300 -20.50 -3.63 -13.66
N ALA A 301 -21.73 -4.10 -13.92
CA ALA A 301 -22.89 -3.23 -14.12
C ALA A 301 -23.31 -2.49 -12.83
N ARG A 302 -22.99 -3.05 -11.65
CA ARG A 302 -23.11 -2.36 -10.35
C ARG A 302 -22.00 -1.34 -10.12
N GLY A 303 -20.95 -1.38 -10.92
CA GLY A 303 -19.85 -0.42 -10.93
C GLY A 303 -20.24 0.96 -11.48
N LYS A 304 -19.48 1.98 -11.11
CA LYS A 304 -19.36 3.23 -11.89
C LYS A 304 -18.55 2.92 -13.15
N GLY A 305 -18.73 3.63 -14.26
CA GLY A 305 -18.22 3.22 -15.59
C GLY A 305 -16.72 2.91 -15.69
N ASP A 306 -15.90 3.37 -14.75
CA ASP A 306 -14.47 3.10 -14.59
C ASP A 306 -14.13 2.05 -13.52
N PHE A 307 -15.12 1.25 -13.09
CA PHE A 307 -14.96 0.22 -12.07
C PHE A 307 -13.77 -0.66 -12.36
N ALA A 308 -12.93 -0.85 -11.35
CA ALA A 308 -11.68 -1.56 -11.45
C ALA A 308 -11.70 -2.82 -10.59
N TRP A 309 -11.43 -3.97 -11.22
CA TRP A 309 -11.13 -5.20 -10.50
C TRP A 309 -9.62 -5.42 -10.42
N PHE A 310 -9.12 -5.70 -9.22
CA PHE A 310 -7.71 -5.95 -8.96
C PHE A 310 -7.51 -7.41 -8.56
N GLN A 311 -6.78 -8.14 -9.41
CA GLN A 311 -6.39 -9.52 -9.17
C GLN A 311 -4.89 -9.59 -8.87
N PRO A 312 -4.47 -10.14 -7.72
CA PRO A 312 -3.07 -10.21 -7.32
C PRO A 312 -2.32 -11.38 -8.00
N GLY A 313 -1.02 -11.47 -7.75
CA GLY A 313 -0.16 -12.58 -8.18
C GLY A 313 0.77 -12.25 -9.35
N ALA A 314 1.38 -13.31 -9.87
CA ALA A 314 2.31 -13.30 -10.99
C ALA A 314 1.87 -14.27 -12.11
N ASN A 315 0.57 -14.46 -12.28
CA ASN A 315 -0.02 -15.38 -13.26
C ASN A 315 -0.92 -14.65 -14.26
N ARG A 316 -1.42 -15.35 -15.29
CA ARG A 316 -2.21 -14.76 -16.39
C ARG A 316 -3.48 -14.00 -15.95
N THR A 317 -4.01 -14.27 -14.77
CA THR A 317 -5.17 -13.56 -14.20
C THR A 317 -4.77 -12.34 -13.38
N SER A 318 -3.50 -12.21 -13.03
CA SER A 318 -2.99 -11.09 -12.24
C SER A 318 -2.99 -9.80 -13.06
N GLY A 319 -3.57 -8.73 -12.51
CA GLY A 319 -3.68 -7.45 -13.20
C GLY A 319 -4.79 -6.54 -12.66
N VAL A 320 -5.01 -5.44 -13.39
CA VAL A 320 -6.07 -4.48 -13.13
C VAL A 320 -7.01 -4.42 -14.32
N TYR A 321 -8.28 -4.72 -14.09
CA TYR A 321 -9.31 -4.83 -15.11
C TYR A 321 -10.30 -3.68 -14.95
N ARG A 322 -10.24 -2.68 -15.84
CA ARG A 322 -11.05 -1.45 -15.75
C ARG A 322 -12.16 -1.40 -16.80
N GLY A 323 -13.38 -1.10 -16.35
CA GLY A 323 -14.56 -0.91 -17.20
C GLY A 323 -14.84 -2.09 -18.14
N ASP A 324 -15.55 -1.85 -19.23
CA ASP A 324 -15.98 -2.91 -20.17
C ASP A 324 -14.82 -3.70 -20.78
N ARG A 325 -13.69 -3.03 -21.04
CA ARG A 325 -12.48 -3.69 -21.58
C ARG A 325 -11.82 -4.59 -20.55
N GLY A 326 -11.79 -4.15 -19.29
CA GLY A 326 -11.37 -4.96 -18.17
C GLY A 326 -12.25 -6.19 -18.01
N LEU A 327 -13.57 -6.02 -18.03
CA LEU A 327 -14.53 -7.11 -17.96
C LEU A 327 -14.32 -8.13 -19.08
N ALA A 328 -14.10 -7.69 -20.31
CA ALA A 328 -13.85 -8.59 -21.45
C ALA A 328 -12.60 -9.46 -21.21
N ARG A 329 -11.48 -8.86 -20.80
CA ARG A 329 -10.24 -9.62 -20.47
C ARG A 329 -10.42 -10.52 -19.25
N LEU A 330 -11.23 -10.09 -18.29
CA LEU A 330 -11.49 -10.86 -17.08
C LEU A 330 -12.34 -12.10 -17.40
N ARG A 331 -13.32 -11.98 -18.30
CA ARG A 331 -14.13 -13.11 -18.80
C ARG A 331 -13.32 -14.18 -19.52
N GLU A 332 -12.28 -13.80 -20.27
CA GLU A 332 -11.42 -14.74 -21.01
C GLU A 332 -10.86 -15.87 -20.13
N TRP A 333 -10.64 -15.62 -18.84
CA TRP A 333 -10.19 -16.64 -17.89
C TRP A 333 -11.25 -17.02 -16.85
N ALA A 334 -12.28 -16.19 -16.64
CA ALA A 334 -13.34 -16.47 -15.68
C ALA A 334 -14.39 -17.48 -16.17
N ASP A 335 -14.54 -17.67 -17.49
CA ASP A 335 -15.40 -18.71 -18.09
C ASP A 335 -14.98 -20.15 -17.68
N ALA A 336 -13.85 -20.32 -16.99
CA ALA A 336 -13.38 -21.57 -16.40
C ALA A 336 -14.10 -21.97 -15.08
N GLY A 337 -15.26 -21.38 -14.77
CA GLY A 337 -16.03 -21.69 -13.57
C GLY A 337 -15.57 -20.95 -12.31
N LEU A 338 -15.14 -19.70 -12.47
CA LEU A 338 -14.71 -18.84 -11.39
C LEU A 338 -15.90 -18.38 -10.53
N ALA A 339 -15.85 -18.62 -9.23
CA ALA A 339 -16.85 -18.10 -8.28
C ALA A 339 -16.21 -17.79 -6.92
N PHE A 340 -16.76 -16.81 -6.21
CA PHE A 340 -16.43 -16.60 -4.80
C PHE A 340 -17.52 -17.20 -3.92
N THR A 341 -17.11 -17.99 -2.93
CA THR A 341 -18.00 -18.73 -2.05
C THR A 341 -17.58 -18.55 -0.60
N ALA A 342 -18.31 -19.17 0.34
CA ALA A 342 -17.96 -19.20 1.76
C ALA A 342 -17.74 -17.79 2.36
N PHE A 343 -18.60 -16.85 2.00
CA PHE A 343 -18.49 -15.47 2.47
C PHE A 343 -18.68 -15.36 3.99
N GLY A 344 -17.73 -14.72 4.66
CA GLY A 344 -17.79 -14.40 6.08
C GLY A 344 -18.68 -13.19 6.39
N ALA A 345 -18.71 -12.81 7.67
CA ALA A 345 -19.38 -11.58 8.11
C ALA A 345 -18.66 -10.36 7.50
N PRO A 346 -19.37 -9.48 6.78
CA PRO A 346 -18.75 -8.31 6.18
C PRO A 346 -18.44 -7.25 7.24
N VAL A 347 -17.27 -6.62 7.13
CA VAL A 347 -16.91 -5.43 7.90
C VAL A 347 -17.18 -4.21 7.03
N LEU A 348 -18.11 -3.36 7.47
CA LEU A 348 -18.50 -2.14 6.76
C LEU A 348 -17.84 -0.92 7.41
N ASN A 349 -17.18 -0.11 6.60
CA ASN A 349 -16.65 1.20 6.96
C ASN A 349 -17.18 2.25 5.97
N THR A 350 -17.10 3.54 6.28
CA THR A 350 -17.63 4.60 5.40
C THR A 350 -17.12 4.47 3.96
N GLY A 351 -18.02 4.11 3.03
CA GLY A 351 -17.71 3.94 1.60
C GLY A 351 -16.86 2.71 1.25
N MET A 352 -16.75 1.72 2.14
CA MET A 352 -15.97 0.52 1.87
C MET A 352 -16.51 -0.72 2.61
N ALA A 353 -16.44 -1.87 1.95
CA ALA A 353 -16.80 -3.15 2.54
C ALA A 353 -15.65 -4.15 2.39
N VAL A 354 -15.41 -4.92 3.45
CA VAL A 354 -14.42 -6.00 3.46
C VAL A 354 -15.13 -7.29 3.82
N VAL A 355 -14.97 -8.33 3.00
CA VAL A 355 -15.69 -9.59 3.17
C VAL A 355 -14.70 -10.75 3.01
N PRO A 356 -14.51 -11.59 4.05
CA PRO A 356 -13.80 -12.86 3.89
C PRO A 356 -14.53 -13.71 2.85
N ALA A 357 -13.80 -14.37 1.95
CA ALA A 357 -14.37 -15.24 0.93
C ALA A 357 -13.37 -16.32 0.52
N THR A 358 -13.85 -17.29 -0.27
CA THR A 358 -13.02 -18.31 -0.91
C THR A 358 -13.22 -18.26 -2.41
N LEU A 359 -12.17 -17.96 -3.16
CA LEU A 359 -12.14 -18.06 -4.60
C LEU A 359 -12.06 -19.52 -5.03
N ARG A 360 -13.00 -19.94 -5.89
CA ARG A 360 -13.07 -21.28 -6.47
C ARG A 360 -12.95 -21.22 -7.98
N SER A 361 -12.16 -22.13 -8.54
CA SER A 361 -11.99 -22.34 -9.98
C SER A 361 -11.46 -23.75 -10.20
N GLY A 362 -12.25 -24.65 -10.80
CA GLY A 362 -11.87 -26.06 -10.93
C GLY A 362 -11.52 -26.70 -9.57
N THR A 363 -10.26 -27.10 -9.39
CA THR A 363 -9.73 -27.69 -8.14
C THR A 363 -9.22 -26.65 -7.14
N LEU A 364 -9.10 -25.38 -7.52
CA LEU A 364 -8.61 -24.32 -6.66
C LEU A 364 -9.66 -23.94 -5.61
N ALA A 365 -9.22 -23.82 -4.35
CA ALA A 365 -9.97 -23.21 -3.26
C ALA A 365 -9.03 -22.27 -2.49
N SER A 366 -8.99 -21.01 -2.91
CA SER A 366 -8.11 -19.98 -2.35
C SER A 366 -8.87 -19.13 -1.35
N GLN A 367 -8.50 -19.20 -0.07
CA GLN A 367 -9.09 -18.37 0.98
C GLN A 367 -8.49 -16.97 0.95
N GLY A 368 -9.29 -15.99 1.35
CA GLY A 368 -8.82 -14.61 1.41
C GLY A 368 -9.94 -13.63 1.70
N VAL A 369 -9.73 -12.40 1.24
CA VAL A 369 -10.59 -11.27 1.53
C VAL A 369 -10.88 -10.47 0.26
N LEU A 370 -12.16 -10.16 0.05
CA LEU A 370 -12.61 -9.20 -0.95
C LEU A 370 -12.79 -7.84 -0.31
N ALA A 371 -12.24 -6.80 -0.93
CA ALA A 371 -12.47 -5.41 -0.56
C ALA A 371 -13.20 -4.67 -1.69
N PHE A 372 -14.27 -3.96 -1.34
CA PHE A 372 -15.04 -3.12 -2.26
C PHE A 372 -15.02 -1.67 -1.79
N ALA A 373 -14.68 -0.75 -2.69
CA ALA A 373 -14.97 0.67 -2.51
C ALA A 373 -16.36 0.97 -3.08
N LEU A 374 -17.18 1.70 -2.32
CA LEU A 374 -18.59 1.94 -2.59
C LEU A 374 -18.87 3.45 -2.48
N ARG A 375 -19.57 4.03 -3.45
CA ARG A 375 -20.01 5.42 -3.40
C ARG A 375 -21.27 5.59 -4.25
N ASP A 376 -22.20 6.42 -3.79
CA ASP A 376 -23.41 6.78 -4.55
C ASP A 376 -24.18 5.57 -5.11
N GLY A 377 -24.34 4.51 -4.30
CA GLY A 377 -25.05 3.30 -4.71
C GLY A 377 -24.32 2.46 -5.77
N LYS A 378 -23.03 2.74 -6.03
CA LYS A 378 -22.22 2.06 -7.05
C LYS A 378 -20.90 1.53 -6.46
N LEU A 379 -20.39 0.47 -7.08
CA LEU A 379 -19.03 -0.02 -6.83
C LEU A 379 -18.03 0.87 -7.56
N LEU A 380 -16.96 1.29 -6.89
CA LEU A 380 -15.86 2.02 -7.51
C LEU A 380 -14.69 1.10 -7.84
N GLU A 381 -14.39 0.18 -6.93
CA GLU A 381 -13.27 -0.74 -7.06
C GLU A 381 -13.57 -2.02 -6.29
N GLY A 382 -13.17 -3.17 -6.85
CA GLY A 382 -13.15 -4.46 -6.20
C GLY A 382 -11.73 -5.01 -6.20
N ARG A 383 -11.26 -5.53 -5.07
CA ARG A 383 -9.91 -6.09 -4.96
C ARG A 383 -9.94 -7.41 -4.20
N TRP A 384 -9.24 -8.38 -4.76
CA TRP A 384 -9.03 -9.67 -4.14
C TRP A 384 -7.69 -9.74 -3.40
N PHE A 385 -7.70 -10.32 -2.21
CA PHE A 385 -6.52 -10.55 -1.37
C PHE A 385 -6.51 -12.00 -0.88
N PRO A 386 -5.87 -12.94 -1.59
CA PRO A 386 -5.75 -14.31 -1.12
C PRO A 386 -4.73 -14.39 0.02
N ASP A 387 -4.99 -15.31 0.94
CA ASP A 387 -4.08 -15.63 2.05
C ASP A 387 -2.79 -16.26 1.52
N GLU A 388 -2.89 -17.08 0.46
CA GLU A 388 -1.77 -17.75 -0.20
C GLU A 388 -1.76 -17.52 -1.71
N VAL A 389 -1.20 -16.38 -2.15
CA VAL A 389 -1.09 -15.99 -3.57
C VAL A 389 -0.45 -17.08 -4.45
N ALA A 390 0.51 -17.84 -3.89
CA ALA A 390 1.23 -18.89 -4.62
C ALA A 390 0.33 -20.04 -5.10
N LEU A 391 -0.79 -20.31 -4.42
CA LEU A 391 -1.77 -21.32 -4.85
C LEU A 391 -2.46 -20.91 -6.15
N GLU A 392 -2.81 -19.62 -6.25
CA GLU A 392 -3.41 -19.06 -7.47
C GLU A 392 -2.38 -19.01 -8.60
N ASP A 393 -1.14 -18.63 -8.29
CA ASP A 393 -0.08 -18.59 -9.29
C ASP A 393 0.21 -19.96 -9.90
N ALA A 394 0.27 -21.00 -9.07
CA ALA A 394 0.44 -22.38 -9.52
C ALA A 394 -0.75 -22.89 -10.34
N HIS A 395 -1.98 -22.51 -9.96
CA HIS A 395 -3.19 -22.97 -10.63
C HIS A 395 -3.41 -22.29 -11.99
N PHE A 396 -3.29 -20.97 -12.05
CA PHE A 396 -3.58 -20.21 -13.25
C PHE A 396 -2.39 -20.13 -14.22
N GLY A 397 -1.15 -20.13 -13.70
CA GLY A 397 0.09 -20.10 -14.48
C GLY A 397 0.20 -18.95 -15.48
N GLY A 398 1.18 -19.02 -16.38
CA GLY A 398 1.37 -18.04 -17.46
C GLY A 398 1.93 -16.69 -17.00
N THR A 399 2.06 -15.75 -17.93
CA THR A 399 2.57 -14.41 -17.63
C THR A 399 1.45 -13.46 -17.24
N PRO A 400 1.66 -12.54 -16.27
CA PRO A 400 0.70 -11.53 -15.88
C PRO A 400 0.05 -10.79 -17.04
N ALA A 401 -1.24 -10.49 -16.90
CA ALA A 401 -1.92 -9.63 -17.86
C ALA A 401 -1.18 -8.28 -17.92
N LEU A 402 -0.84 -7.84 -19.13
CA LEU A 402 -0.14 -6.57 -19.33
C LEU A 402 -0.93 -5.43 -18.66
N GLN A 403 -0.25 -4.67 -17.81
CA GLN A 403 -0.80 -3.46 -17.23
C GLN A 403 -0.92 -2.39 -18.32
N GLY A 404 -2.15 -2.13 -18.78
CA GLY A 404 -2.45 -1.15 -19.83
C GLY A 404 -2.95 -1.76 -21.15
N PRO A 405 -3.18 -0.93 -22.18
CA PRO A 405 -3.62 -1.39 -23.49
C PRO A 405 -2.48 -2.11 -24.23
N SER A 406 -2.78 -3.27 -24.82
CA SER A 406 -1.87 -3.99 -25.71
C SER A 406 -1.51 -3.15 -26.94
N PRO A 407 -0.43 -3.48 -27.68
CA PRO A 407 -0.13 -2.78 -28.94
C PRO A 407 -1.31 -2.78 -29.93
N ALA A 408 -2.07 -3.88 -30.00
CA ALA A 408 -3.27 -3.98 -30.82
C ALA A 408 -4.38 -3.03 -30.33
N GLU A 409 -4.58 -2.92 -29.02
CA GLU A 409 -5.55 -1.98 -28.44
C GLU A 409 -5.13 -0.52 -28.60
N GLN A 410 -3.84 -0.21 -28.50
CA GLN A 410 -3.31 1.13 -28.77
C GLN A 410 -3.55 1.52 -30.24
N ALA A 411 -3.25 0.61 -31.17
CA ALA A 411 -3.52 0.82 -32.59
C ALA A 411 -5.03 0.96 -32.87
N PHE A 412 -5.85 0.15 -32.21
CA PHE A 412 -7.31 0.20 -32.31
C PHE A 412 -7.90 1.51 -31.78
N GLU A 413 -7.44 2.02 -30.64
CA GLU A 413 -7.81 3.34 -30.12
C GLU A 413 -7.40 4.46 -31.06
N ALA A 414 -6.16 4.41 -31.57
CA ALA A 414 -5.67 5.38 -32.54
C ALA A 414 -6.53 5.37 -33.82
N ALA A 415 -6.90 4.19 -34.33
CA ALA A 415 -7.80 4.05 -35.47
C ALA A 415 -9.22 4.55 -35.15
N ALA A 416 -9.75 4.32 -33.94
CA ALA A 416 -11.06 4.82 -33.54
C ALA A 416 -11.09 6.35 -33.38
N ALA A 417 -9.96 6.96 -33.00
CA ALA A 417 -9.80 8.41 -33.04
C ALA A 417 -9.70 8.91 -34.50
N LEU A 418 -8.90 8.23 -35.33
CA LEU A 418 -8.72 8.56 -36.74
C LEU A 418 -10.02 8.49 -37.53
N SER A 419 -10.89 7.50 -37.28
CA SER A 419 -12.17 7.34 -37.97
C SER A 419 -13.13 8.51 -37.76
N LYS A 420 -13.01 9.23 -36.64
CA LYS A 420 -13.79 10.45 -36.36
C LYS A 420 -13.32 11.67 -37.17
N THR A 421 -12.13 11.59 -37.77
CA THR A 421 -11.52 12.65 -38.59
C THR A 421 -11.70 12.44 -40.09
N LEU A 422 -12.52 11.45 -40.49
CA LEU A 422 -12.90 11.27 -41.88
C LEU A 422 -13.75 12.47 -42.34
N ARG A 423 -13.37 13.07 -43.47
CA ARG A 423 -14.01 14.21 -44.12
C ARG A 423 -15.34 13.82 -44.76
N GLN A 424 -15.44 12.60 -45.29
CA GLN A 424 -16.67 12.07 -45.88
C GLN A 424 -17.13 10.85 -45.11
N ALA A 425 -18.44 10.81 -44.81
CA ALA A 425 -19.04 9.63 -44.23
C ALA A 425 -19.01 8.48 -45.24
N PRO A 426 -18.51 7.29 -44.87
CA PRO A 426 -18.58 6.10 -45.71
C PRO A 426 -20.03 5.69 -46.00
N ASP A 427 -20.21 4.78 -46.97
CA ASP A 427 -21.52 4.17 -47.23
C ASP A 427 -22.03 3.37 -46.02
N ASN A 428 -23.33 3.08 -46.02
CA ASN A 428 -24.00 2.43 -44.89
C ASN A 428 -23.44 1.03 -44.56
N ASP A 429 -23.02 0.26 -45.55
CA ASP A 429 -22.49 -1.09 -45.33
C ASP A 429 -21.10 -1.02 -44.67
N THR A 430 -20.30 -0.03 -45.08
CA THR A 430 -19.02 0.29 -44.43
C THR A 430 -19.22 0.79 -43.00
N LEU A 431 -20.21 1.66 -42.75
CA LEU A 431 -20.55 2.12 -41.39
C LEU A 431 -20.99 0.97 -40.48
N LEU A 432 -21.81 0.05 -40.98
CA LEU A 432 -22.21 -1.15 -40.24
C LEU A 432 -21.01 -2.08 -39.98
N SER A 433 -20.10 -2.21 -40.94
CA SER A 433 -18.86 -2.99 -40.77
C SER A 433 -17.92 -2.37 -39.74
N LEU A 434 -17.71 -1.05 -39.77
CA LEU A 434 -16.96 -0.31 -38.74
C LEU A 434 -17.61 -0.50 -37.36
N TYR A 435 -18.92 -0.36 -37.26
CA TYR A 435 -19.65 -0.57 -36.01
C TYR A 435 -19.48 -1.99 -35.48
N ALA A 436 -19.69 -3.00 -36.32
CA ALA A 436 -19.61 -4.40 -35.94
C ALA A 436 -18.20 -4.79 -35.48
N LEU A 437 -17.16 -4.40 -36.24
CA LEU A 437 -15.77 -4.64 -35.88
C LEU A 437 -15.37 -3.88 -34.61
N TYR A 438 -15.83 -2.64 -34.46
CA TYR A 438 -15.59 -1.86 -33.24
C TYR A 438 -16.24 -2.52 -32.02
N LYS A 439 -17.50 -2.97 -32.13
CA LYS A 439 -18.20 -3.67 -31.05
C LYS A 439 -17.56 -5.01 -30.73
N GLN A 440 -17.18 -5.80 -31.72
CA GLN A 440 -16.49 -7.07 -31.52
C GLN A 440 -15.11 -6.86 -30.88
N GLY A 441 -14.34 -5.86 -31.32
CA GLY A 441 -13.03 -5.52 -30.75
C GLY A 441 -13.11 -4.89 -29.35
N SER A 442 -14.18 -4.19 -29.01
CA SER A 442 -14.34 -3.54 -27.70
C SER A 442 -15.01 -4.42 -26.65
N ALA A 443 -16.06 -5.16 -27.03
CA ALA A 443 -16.95 -5.88 -26.12
C ALA A 443 -17.02 -7.40 -26.35
N GLY A 444 -16.38 -7.91 -27.42
CA GLY A 444 -16.46 -9.34 -27.79
C GLY A 444 -17.78 -9.68 -28.49
N ASP A 445 -18.20 -10.95 -28.39
CA ASP A 445 -19.42 -11.46 -29.02
C ASP A 445 -20.68 -10.70 -28.55
N VAL A 446 -21.64 -10.59 -29.48
CA VAL A 446 -22.92 -9.91 -29.22
C VAL A 446 -23.64 -10.46 -28.00
N SER A 447 -24.12 -9.53 -27.16
CA SER A 447 -24.92 -9.81 -25.96
C SER A 447 -26.10 -8.83 -25.85
N GLY A 448 -27.17 -9.26 -25.20
CA GLY A 448 -28.42 -8.51 -25.05
C GLY A 448 -29.51 -8.89 -26.05
N ASP A 449 -30.71 -8.36 -25.86
CA ASP A 449 -31.86 -8.64 -26.71
C ASP A 449 -31.77 -7.89 -28.05
N ARG A 450 -32.15 -8.58 -29.13
CA ARG A 450 -32.24 -7.97 -30.45
C ARG A 450 -33.32 -6.88 -30.47
N PRO A 451 -33.03 -5.65 -30.93
CA PRO A 451 -34.01 -4.56 -30.97
C PRO A 451 -35.29 -4.90 -31.76
N GLY A 452 -36.42 -4.34 -31.31
CA GLY A 452 -37.75 -4.58 -31.87
C GLY A 452 -37.94 -4.02 -33.30
N MET A 453 -39.02 -4.44 -33.99
CA MET A 453 -39.27 -4.07 -35.40
C MET A 453 -39.34 -2.57 -35.69
N MET A 454 -39.63 -1.73 -34.69
CA MET A 454 -39.71 -0.28 -34.84
C MET A 454 -38.33 0.42 -34.82
N ASP A 455 -37.26 -0.27 -34.39
CA ASP A 455 -35.88 0.25 -34.38
C ASP A 455 -35.04 -0.42 -35.47
N MET A 456 -35.26 0.00 -36.72
CA MET A 456 -34.57 -0.59 -37.87
C MET A 456 -33.04 -0.38 -37.83
N VAL A 457 -32.56 0.74 -37.30
CA VAL A 457 -31.12 1.07 -37.23
C VAL A 457 -30.43 0.27 -36.13
N GLY A 458 -31.02 0.21 -34.93
CA GLY A 458 -30.51 -0.63 -33.84
C GLY A 458 -30.50 -2.10 -34.22
N ARG A 459 -31.52 -2.57 -34.94
CA ARG A 459 -31.58 -3.94 -35.46
C ARG A 459 -30.49 -4.23 -36.49
N ALA A 460 -30.26 -3.34 -37.45
CA ALA A 460 -29.17 -3.50 -38.42
C ALA A 460 -27.78 -3.53 -37.75
N LYS A 461 -27.56 -2.67 -36.75
CA LYS A 461 -26.33 -2.66 -35.92
C LYS A 461 -26.15 -3.96 -35.13
N TYR A 462 -27.22 -4.44 -34.49
CA TYR A 462 -27.22 -5.70 -33.76
C TYR A 462 -26.92 -6.88 -34.70
N ASP A 463 -27.59 -6.95 -35.84
CA ASP A 463 -27.42 -8.02 -36.83
C ASP A 463 -26.00 -8.03 -37.41
N ALA A 464 -25.44 -6.85 -37.70
CA ALA A 464 -24.06 -6.71 -38.16
C ALA A 464 -23.04 -7.16 -37.10
N TRP A 465 -23.25 -6.83 -35.83
CA TRP A 465 -22.40 -7.31 -34.73
C TRP A 465 -22.56 -8.82 -34.53
N ALA A 466 -23.80 -9.34 -34.58
CA ALA A 466 -24.10 -10.76 -34.45
C ALA A 466 -23.46 -11.62 -35.56
N ALA A 467 -23.35 -11.08 -36.77
CA ALA A 467 -22.67 -11.75 -37.89
C ALA A 467 -21.16 -11.92 -37.67
N ARG A 468 -20.56 -11.23 -36.69
CA ARG A 468 -19.13 -11.35 -36.33
C ARG A 468 -18.88 -12.27 -35.13
N ARG A 469 -19.91 -12.96 -34.64
CA ARG A 469 -19.80 -13.92 -33.53
C ARG A 469 -18.70 -14.94 -33.79
N GLY A 470 -17.86 -15.19 -32.79
CA GLY A 470 -16.73 -16.12 -32.87
C GLY A 470 -15.46 -15.54 -33.50
N LEU A 471 -15.49 -14.30 -34.01
CA LEU A 471 -14.28 -13.61 -34.46
C LEU A 471 -13.44 -13.20 -33.23
N PRO A 472 -12.17 -13.63 -33.13
CA PRO A 472 -11.32 -13.25 -31.99
C PRO A 472 -11.20 -11.73 -31.87
N ARG A 473 -11.27 -11.23 -30.64
CA ARG A 473 -11.26 -9.79 -30.33
C ARG A 473 -10.07 -9.06 -30.95
N GLU A 474 -8.87 -9.63 -30.83
CA GLU A 474 -7.66 -9.05 -31.40
C GLU A 474 -7.68 -9.03 -32.94
N GLN A 475 -8.30 -10.04 -33.58
CA GLN A 475 -8.51 -10.04 -35.02
C GLN A 475 -9.50 -8.93 -35.43
N ALA A 476 -10.61 -8.78 -34.71
CA ALA A 476 -11.56 -7.70 -34.96
C ALA A 476 -10.94 -6.30 -34.82
N MET A 477 -10.02 -6.12 -33.86
CA MET A 477 -9.23 -4.88 -33.74
C MET A 477 -8.35 -4.65 -34.96
N ARG A 478 -7.61 -5.67 -35.40
CA ARG A 478 -6.75 -5.59 -36.59
C ARG A 478 -7.56 -5.25 -37.85
N ASP A 479 -8.69 -5.92 -38.03
CA ASP A 479 -9.58 -5.69 -39.17
C ASP A 479 -10.17 -4.27 -39.14
N TYR A 480 -10.55 -3.78 -37.95
CA TYR A 480 -11.02 -2.40 -37.79
C TYR A 480 -9.93 -1.38 -38.15
N VAL A 481 -8.71 -1.57 -37.64
CA VAL A 481 -7.55 -0.71 -37.94
C VAL A 481 -7.27 -0.70 -39.44
N ALA A 482 -7.27 -1.86 -40.09
CA ALA A 482 -7.07 -1.98 -41.53
C ALA A 482 -8.14 -1.21 -42.33
N LEU A 483 -9.42 -1.37 -41.96
CA LEU A 483 -10.53 -0.69 -42.62
C LEU A 483 -10.46 0.84 -42.48
N VAL A 484 -10.16 1.34 -41.28
CA VAL A 484 -10.00 2.80 -41.06
C VAL A 484 -8.83 3.36 -41.87
N ASN A 485 -7.69 2.65 -41.88
CA ASN A 485 -6.52 3.09 -42.64
C ASN A 485 -6.80 3.11 -44.16
N GLN A 486 -7.55 2.13 -44.66
CA GLN A 486 -7.98 2.10 -46.06
C GLN A 486 -8.86 3.30 -46.40
N LEU A 487 -9.84 3.63 -45.55
CA LEU A 487 -10.70 4.80 -45.74
C LEU A 487 -9.88 6.09 -45.73
N LYS A 488 -8.91 6.23 -44.81
CA LYS A 488 -8.05 7.42 -44.75
C LYS A 488 -7.13 7.57 -45.95
N ALA A 489 -6.60 6.46 -46.46
CA ALA A 489 -5.80 6.44 -47.68
C ALA A 489 -6.64 6.87 -48.90
N ALA A 490 -7.90 6.39 -49.01
CA ALA A 490 -8.81 6.78 -50.08
C ALA A 490 -9.14 8.28 -50.08
N GLU A 491 -9.26 8.92 -48.91
CA GLU A 491 -9.42 10.38 -48.81
C GLU A 491 -8.21 11.15 -49.34
N THR A 492 -7.00 10.63 -49.07
CA THR A 492 -5.74 11.27 -49.47
C THR A 492 -5.51 11.16 -50.98
N GLN A 493 -6.07 10.13 -51.62
CA GLN A 493 -6.00 9.93 -53.08
C GLN A 493 -7.11 10.67 -53.84
N SER A 494 -8.17 11.09 -53.14
CA SER A 494 -9.30 11.83 -53.70
C SER A 494 -9.24 13.35 -53.41
N ALA A 495 -8.18 13.80 -52.75
CA ALA A 495 -7.82 15.20 -52.49
C ALA A 495 -6.68 15.61 -53.44
#